data_AF-A0A3D4SXC3-F1
#
_entry.id   AF-A0A3D4SXC3-F1
#
_cell.length_a   1.000
_cell.length_b   1.000
_cell.length_c   1.000
_cell.angle_alpha   90.00
_cell.angle_beta   90.00
_cell.angle_gamma   90.00
#
_symmetry.space_group_name_H-M   'P 1'
#
loop_
_entity.id
_entity.type
_entity.pdbx_description
1 polymer ?
#
loop_
_entity_poly.entity_id
_entity_poly.type
_entity_poly.pdbx_seq_one_letter_code
_entity_poly.pdbx_strand_id
1 'polypeptide(L)' 'VHRYHRDDYRELFAAVEPVLVAAGGRPHWGKHHTLDHDGLAAVHDELDAVGQLRAVTDPDGVFRNPYVDRVFGPA' A
#
# COMPACT_ATOMS: atom_id res chain seq x y z
N VAL A 1 15.56 10.63 3.86
CA VAL A 1 15.67 12.05 4.28
C VAL A 1 15.34 12.13 5.76
N HIS A 2 16.23 12.64 6.61
CA HIS A 2 15.92 12.87 8.02
C HIS A 2 15.37 14.29 8.17
N ARG A 3 14.15 14.43 8.70
CA ARG A 3 13.42 15.69 8.90
C ARG A 3 12.82 15.69 10.31
N TYR A 4 12.36 16.85 10.76
CA TYR A 4 11.65 16.95 12.02
C TYR A 4 10.31 16.19 11.93
N HIS A 5 9.98 15.35 12.92
CA HIS A 5 8.85 14.42 12.84
C HIS A 5 7.46 15.07 12.71
N ARG A 6 7.34 16.37 13.02
CA ARG A 6 6.08 17.12 12.88
C ARG A 6 6.00 17.91 11.57
N ASP A 7 7.06 17.94 10.79
CA ASP A 7 6.98 18.51 9.45
C ASP A 7 5.98 17.68 8.63
N ASP A 8 5.13 18.34 7.86
CA ASP A 8 4.19 17.62 7.01
C ASP A 8 4.94 16.93 5.86
N TYR A 9 4.95 15.59 5.88
CA TYR A 9 5.59 14.79 4.85
C TYR A 9 4.71 14.65 3.60
N ARG A 10 3.42 14.99 3.68
CA ARG A 10 2.45 14.74 2.60
C ARG A 10 2.77 15.54 1.34
N GLU A 11 3.19 16.78 1.49
CA GLU A 11 3.56 17.65 0.36
C GLU A 11 4.73 17.04 -0.44
N LEU A 12 5.75 16.55 0.26
CA LEU A 12 6.87 15.86 -0.38
C LEU A 12 6.40 14.60 -1.11
N PHE A 13 5.61 13.74 -0.45
CA PHE A 13 5.14 12.48 -1.04
C PHE A 13 4.21 12.67 -2.22
N ALA A 14 3.34 13.68 -2.18
CA ALA A 14 2.47 14.03 -3.31
C ALA A 14 3.29 14.39 -4.57
N ALA A 15 4.48 14.95 -4.41
CA ALA A 15 5.37 15.28 -5.53
C ALA A 15 6.24 14.10 -5.98
N VAL A 16 6.82 13.33 -5.04
CA VAL A 16 7.84 12.31 -5.38
C VAL A 16 7.26 10.93 -5.66
N GLU A 17 6.19 10.53 -4.98
CA GLU A 17 5.64 9.17 -5.10
C GLU A 17 5.17 8.84 -6.52
N PRO A 18 4.47 9.73 -7.26
CA PRO A 18 4.07 9.44 -8.63
C PRO A 18 5.27 9.22 -9.57
N VAL A 19 6.36 9.98 -9.38
CA VAL A 19 7.59 9.85 -10.18
C VAL A 19 8.26 8.50 -9.90
N LEU A 20 8.33 8.10 -8.64
CA LEU A 20 8.90 6.81 -8.25
C LEU A 20 8.07 5.64 -8.79
N VAL A 21 6.73 5.72 -8.67
CA VAL A 21 5.82 4.70 -9.21
C VAL A 21 5.95 4.58 -10.72
N ALA A 22 5.99 5.69 -11.45
CA ALA A 22 6.19 5.70 -12.90
C ALA A 22 7.55 5.09 -13.32
N ALA A 23 8.56 5.12 -12.43
CA ALA A 23 9.85 4.48 -12.62
C ALA A 23 9.88 2.99 -12.17
N GLY A 24 8.73 2.38 -11.87
CA GLY A 24 8.63 1.00 -11.37
C GLY A 24 8.90 0.85 -9.86
N GLY A 25 8.88 1.95 -9.13
CA GLY A 25 9.07 1.97 -7.69
C GLY A 25 7.91 1.32 -6.95
N ARG A 26 8.25 0.50 -5.94
CA ARG A 26 7.29 -0.15 -5.04
C ARG A 26 7.48 0.35 -3.62
N PRO A 27 6.44 0.90 -2.97
CA PRO A 27 6.60 1.42 -1.62
C PRO A 27 6.82 0.30 -0.60
N HIS A 28 7.58 0.62 0.44
CA HIS A 28 7.72 -0.26 1.59
C HIS A 28 6.47 -0.15 2.48
N TRP A 29 5.77 -1.26 2.69
CA TRP A 29 4.50 -1.33 3.44
C TRP A 29 4.59 -0.77 4.87
N GLY A 30 5.67 -1.03 5.59
CA GLY A 30 5.91 -0.47 6.93
C GLY A 30 6.32 1.02 6.96
N LYS A 31 6.20 1.78 5.86
CA LYS A 31 6.59 3.20 5.76
C LYS A 31 5.46 4.03 5.13
N HIS A 32 5.61 5.35 5.15
CA HIS A 32 4.66 6.24 4.47
C HIS A 32 4.63 5.96 2.96
N HIS A 33 3.40 5.83 2.45
CA HIS A 33 3.04 5.78 1.03
C HIS A 33 1.56 6.13 0.92
N THR A 34 1.08 6.56 -0.25
CA THR A 34 -0.34 6.92 -0.46
C THR A 34 -1.11 5.91 -1.32
N LEU A 35 -0.42 4.97 -1.99
CA LEU A 35 -1.07 3.95 -2.80
C LEU A 35 -2.12 3.14 -2.02
N ASP A 36 -3.30 2.97 -2.62
CA ASP A 36 -4.35 2.04 -2.23
C ASP A 36 -4.17 0.70 -2.98
N HIS A 37 -5.17 -0.18 -2.88
CA HIS A 37 -5.13 -1.50 -3.49
C HIS A 37 -4.86 -1.43 -4.99
N ASP A 38 -5.61 -0.60 -5.72
CA ASP A 38 -5.51 -0.52 -7.19
C ASP A 38 -4.16 0.06 -7.61
N GLY A 39 -3.66 1.08 -6.89
CA GLY A 39 -2.33 1.62 -7.11
C GLY A 39 -1.22 0.62 -6.81
N LEU A 40 -1.39 -0.24 -5.80
CA LEU A 40 -0.44 -1.30 -5.48
C LEU A 40 -0.50 -2.47 -6.46
N ALA A 41 -1.69 -2.86 -6.92
CA ALA A 41 -1.89 -3.92 -7.91
C ALA A 41 -1.22 -3.56 -9.25
N ALA A 42 -1.21 -2.28 -9.62
CA ALA A 42 -0.51 -1.79 -10.80
C ALA A 42 1.03 -1.95 -10.75
N VAL A 43 1.62 -2.15 -9.55
CA VAL A 43 3.07 -2.34 -9.35
C VAL A 43 3.44 -3.68 -8.70
N HIS A 44 2.45 -4.54 -8.46
CA HIS A 44 2.58 -5.87 -7.85
C HIS A 44 1.59 -6.84 -8.51
N ASP A 45 2.04 -7.54 -9.56
CA ASP A 45 1.20 -8.44 -10.36
C ASP A 45 0.50 -9.54 -9.54
N GLU A 46 1.10 -9.99 -8.43
CA GLU A 46 0.54 -11.06 -7.59
C GLU A 46 -0.39 -10.57 -6.47
N LEU A 47 -0.62 -9.25 -6.34
CA LEU A 47 -1.37 -8.70 -5.22
C LEU A 47 -2.82 -9.22 -5.15
N ASP A 48 -3.48 -9.33 -6.31
CA ASP A 48 -4.83 -9.87 -6.41
C ASP A 48 -4.90 -11.34 -5.93
N ALA A 49 -3.86 -12.13 -6.20
CA ALA A 49 -3.79 -13.52 -5.76
C ALA A 49 -3.68 -13.62 -4.22
N VAL A 50 -3.03 -12.64 -3.57
CA VAL A 50 -2.99 -12.56 -2.11
C VAL A 50 -4.37 -12.23 -1.55
N GLY A 51 -5.13 -11.32 -2.19
CA GLY A 51 -6.52 -11.04 -1.84
C GLY A 51 -7.38 -12.31 -1.89
N GLN A 52 -7.29 -13.08 -2.97
CA GLN A 52 -8.00 -14.36 -3.13
C GLN A 52 -7.59 -15.39 -2.07
N LEU A 53 -6.30 -15.48 -1.74
CA LEU A 53 -5.81 -16.39 -0.70
C LEU A 53 -6.42 -16.03 0.67
N ARG A 54 -6.49 -14.75 1.00
CA ARG A 54 -7.08 -14.28 2.27
C ARG A 54 -8.55 -14.69 2.40
N ALA A 55 -9.33 -14.59 1.33
CA ALA A 55 -10.73 -15.03 1.33
C ALA A 55 -10.91 -16.53 1.68
N VAL A 56 -9.90 -17.36 1.37
CA VAL A 56 -9.91 -18.80 1.68
C VAL A 56 -9.36 -19.09 3.07
N THR A 57 -8.30 -18.41 3.49
CA THR A 57 -7.58 -18.73 4.74
C THR A 57 -8.09 -18.00 5.97
N ASP A 58 -8.76 -16.86 5.78
CA ASP A 58 -9.35 -16.03 6.84
C ASP A 58 -10.77 -15.58 6.46
N PRO A 59 -11.71 -16.53 6.24
CA PRO A 59 -13.05 -16.21 5.75
C PRO A 59 -13.87 -15.35 6.72
N ASP A 60 -13.57 -15.43 8.02
CA ASP A 60 -14.22 -14.61 9.06
C ASP A 60 -13.50 -13.26 9.28
N GLY A 61 -12.38 -13.02 8.59
CA GLY A 61 -11.66 -11.75 8.62
C GLY A 61 -11.01 -11.41 9.96
N VAL A 62 -10.54 -12.40 10.71
CA VAL A 62 -9.93 -12.24 12.04
C VAL A 62 -8.70 -11.33 12.00
N PHE A 63 -7.95 -11.31 10.89
CA PHE A 63 -6.72 -10.52 10.75
C PHE A 63 -6.94 -9.19 9.99
N ARG A 64 -8.18 -8.82 9.69
CA ARG A 64 -8.49 -7.59 8.98
C ARG A 64 -8.24 -6.37 9.84
N ASN A 65 -7.76 -5.32 9.19
CA ASN A 65 -7.71 -3.97 9.73
C ASN A 65 -7.67 -2.97 8.55
N PRO A 66 -7.88 -1.66 8.80
CA PRO A 66 -7.92 -0.67 7.72
C PRO A 66 -6.67 -0.64 6.83
N TYR A 67 -5.49 -0.93 7.39
CA TYR A 67 -4.24 -0.97 6.61
C TYR A 67 -4.18 -2.20 5.71
N VAL A 68 -4.51 -3.38 6.24
CA VAL A 68 -4.56 -4.63 5.48
C VAL A 68 -5.59 -4.54 4.36
N ASP A 69 -6.78 -4.00 4.62
CA ASP A 69 -7.81 -3.82 3.61
C ASP A 69 -7.43 -2.78 2.55
N ARG A 70 -6.69 -1.73 2.93
CA ARG A 70 -6.12 -0.77 1.98
C ARG A 70 -5.09 -1.42 1.04
N VAL A 71 -4.25 -2.32 1.54
CA VAL A 71 -3.16 -2.93 0.76
C VAL A 71 -3.64 -4.10 -0.09
N PHE A 72 -4.44 -5.00 0.49
CA PHE A 72 -4.82 -6.28 -0.13
C PHE A 72 -6.28 -6.34 -0.55
N GLY A 73 -6.98 -5.21 -0.50
CA GLY A 73 -8.40 -5.14 -0.79
C GLY A 73 -9.28 -5.73 0.32
N PRO A 74 -10.59 -5.49 0.26
CA PRO A 74 -11.55 -6.24 1.07
C PRO A 74 -11.48 -7.73 0.68
N ALA A 75 -11.45 -8.60 1.69
CA ALA A 75 -11.61 -10.04 1.49
C ALA A 75 -13.06 -10.38 1.09
#